data_AF-A0A418UUE5-F1
#
_entry.id   AF-A0A418UUE5-F1
#
_cell.length_a   1.000
_cell.length_b   1.000
_cell.length_c   1.000
_cell.angle_alpha   90.00
_cell.angle_beta   90.00
_cell.angle_gamma   90.00
#
_symmetry.space_group_name_H-M   'P 1'
#
loop_
_entity.id
_entity.type
_entity.pdbx_description
1 polymer ?
#
loop_
_entity_poly.entity_id
_entity_poly.type
_entity_poly.pdbx_seq_one_letter_code
_entity_poly.pdbx_strand_id
1 'polypeptide(L)'
;MTRRTALGLAGLGTLPALLPSRATAAGPGPTAGGRVVLHVTDGTGAALDLKGVRAVQSNGVGEDGYDDVLLDASTLTVVTPWPLQEAAGTGVCLDLPAGGPYVLSLSWPTSHGYSALMADLPGPGEYDLLELAASSLHGRQEAGVAALGVEASAGLLASRARAQEALEACGSAVSWTQRGTWSRMALEAASSAQFLLDQELAARGPQDAVVGVTLTRPPSQVELASLVGPQGPTGGVRRLAARMVVLDPSDPVETAGWKEVVAELHRHGALAVGQVCDSQLMGSVDGDAWKERVDALLDALPGTDVWEVGNELGGDWLGDSAVSRTTYAARQVRDRTGAQTLLTLYYQLGQGSPEGSVFTFLADQVGEDLRDLVDVVGLSVYPQLHPLGTAADRVLATLEQAWPAAQVALTELGYGGADLDDGPWWFGSSSNLAAAREAVITHATSAAMGRETAWGAPFWWYYLEDEAGMGVAEAIAEAARGTTA
;
A
#
# COMPACT_ATOMS: atom_id res chain seq x y z
N MET A 1 -43.07 8.68 7.01
CA MET A 1 -44.06 8.53 8.10
C MET A 1 -43.31 8.53 9.42
N THR A 2 -43.59 9.51 10.26
CA THR A 2 -43.01 9.79 11.57
C THR A 2 -43.71 8.99 12.67
N ARG A 3 -42.97 8.56 13.71
CA ARG A 3 -43.51 8.45 15.08
C ARG A 3 -42.42 8.58 16.15
N ARG A 4 -42.78 9.38 17.16
CA ARG A 4 -42.03 9.92 18.30
C ARG A 4 -42.10 9.01 19.54
N THR A 5 -40.97 8.94 20.27
CA THR A 5 -40.74 9.22 21.72
C THR A 5 -41.63 8.65 22.85
N ALA A 6 -41.00 8.01 23.87
CA ALA A 6 -41.05 8.28 25.34
C ALA A 6 -40.62 7.01 26.16
N LEU A 7 -39.55 6.93 26.98
CA LEU A 7 -39.16 7.52 28.30
C LEU A 7 -39.65 6.75 29.57
N GLY A 8 -38.70 6.39 30.46
CA GLY A 8 -38.86 6.07 31.91
C GLY A 8 -37.78 5.11 32.46
N LEU A 9 -36.68 5.55 33.14
CA LEU A 9 -36.47 5.74 34.61
C LEU A 9 -36.64 4.44 35.45
N ALA A 10 -35.81 4.00 36.40
CA ALA A 10 -34.68 4.56 37.17
C ALA A 10 -33.93 3.42 37.93
N GLY A 11 -32.72 3.68 38.48
CA GLY A 11 -32.23 2.95 39.67
C GLY A 11 -30.70 2.89 39.90
N LEU A 12 -30.20 3.73 40.83
CA LEU A 12 -29.11 3.54 41.83
C LEU A 12 -27.75 2.96 41.33
N GLY A 13 -26.58 3.58 41.48
CA GLY A 13 -26.10 4.50 42.51
C GLY A 13 -24.91 3.87 43.25
N THR A 14 -23.69 3.95 42.69
CA THR A 14 -22.44 3.64 43.41
C THR A 14 -21.31 4.56 42.92
N LEU A 15 -20.81 5.41 43.82
CA LEU A 15 -19.55 6.16 43.67
C LEU A 15 -18.35 5.22 43.89
N PRO A 16 -17.26 5.38 43.12
CA PRO A 16 -16.00 5.72 43.81
C PRO A 16 -15.07 6.69 43.04
N ALA A 17 -14.26 7.38 43.84
CA ALA A 17 -12.92 7.92 43.59
C ALA A 17 -12.67 8.82 42.36
N LEU A 18 -12.57 10.12 42.64
CA LEU A 18 -11.95 11.13 41.78
C LEU A 18 -10.47 10.81 41.56
N LEU A 19 -10.13 10.40 40.35
CA LEU A 19 -8.79 10.56 39.77
C LEU A 19 -8.78 11.88 38.97
N PRO A 20 -7.65 12.61 38.89
CA PRO A 20 -7.59 13.84 38.12
C PRO A 20 -7.76 13.51 36.64
N SER A 21 -8.88 13.92 36.06
CA SER A 21 -9.13 13.85 34.62
C SER A 21 -8.07 14.67 33.90
N ARG A 22 -7.16 13.98 33.20
CA ARG A 22 -6.48 14.56 32.04
C ARG A 22 -7.58 15.09 31.13
N ALA A 23 -7.51 16.35 30.73
CA ALA A 23 -8.37 16.88 29.69
C ALA A 23 -8.08 16.10 28.41
N THR A 24 -8.93 15.13 28.10
CA THR A 24 -9.05 14.61 26.73
C THR A 24 -9.47 15.80 25.89
N ALA A 25 -8.61 16.24 24.98
CA ALA A 25 -8.99 17.16 23.93
C ALA A 25 -10.25 16.59 23.27
N ALA A 26 -11.37 17.31 23.36
CA ALA A 26 -12.56 16.96 22.61
C ALA A 26 -12.16 16.93 21.13
N GLY A 27 -12.37 15.80 20.47
CA GLY A 27 -12.20 15.70 19.03
C GLY A 27 -13.01 16.81 18.35
N PRO A 28 -12.54 17.36 17.21
CA PRO A 28 -13.25 18.42 16.52
C PRO A 28 -14.67 17.92 16.19
N GLY A 29 -15.69 18.71 16.55
CA GLY A 29 -17.07 18.43 16.18
C GLY A 29 -17.23 18.38 14.64
N PRO A 30 -18.37 17.88 14.14
CA PRO A 30 -18.57 17.70 12.69
C PRO A 30 -18.27 19.00 11.95
N THR A 31 -17.30 18.94 11.03
CA THR A 31 -16.89 20.08 10.21
C THR A 31 -18.04 20.45 9.27
N ALA A 32 -18.36 21.74 9.22
CA ALA A 32 -19.29 22.27 8.23
C ALA A 32 -18.69 22.04 6.84
N GLY A 33 -19.49 21.50 5.92
CA GLY A 33 -19.09 21.40 4.51
C GLY A 33 -18.86 22.78 3.90
N GLY A 34 -18.11 22.84 2.81
CA GLY A 34 -17.80 24.10 2.13
C GLY A 34 -16.55 24.04 1.26
N ARG A 35 -16.24 25.16 0.64
CA ARG A 35 -15.18 25.24 -0.38
C ARG A 35 -13.78 25.30 0.25
N VAL A 36 -12.87 24.54 -0.32
CA VAL A 36 -11.43 24.60 -0.08
C VAL A 36 -10.77 25.15 -1.33
N VAL A 37 -9.92 26.16 -1.18
CA VAL A 37 -9.04 26.68 -2.24
C VAL A 37 -7.61 26.27 -1.89
N LEU A 38 -6.93 25.69 -2.87
CA LEU A 38 -5.57 25.18 -2.76
C LEU A 38 -4.66 25.96 -3.70
N HIS A 39 -3.68 26.63 -3.12
CA HIS A 39 -2.57 27.22 -3.84
C HIS A 39 -1.48 26.17 -4.05
N VAL A 40 -0.89 26.17 -5.24
CA VAL A 40 0.19 25.26 -5.62
C VAL A 40 1.20 26.05 -6.43
N THR A 41 2.49 25.84 -6.18
CA THR A 41 3.58 26.47 -6.93
C THR A 41 4.51 25.44 -7.58
N ASP A 42 4.97 25.75 -8.78
CA ASP A 42 5.93 24.92 -9.52
C ASP A 42 7.37 25.05 -9.00
N GLY A 43 8.31 24.41 -9.72
CA GLY A 43 9.75 24.44 -9.41
C GLY A 43 10.41 25.81 -9.46
N THR A 44 9.76 26.77 -10.10
CA THR A 44 10.23 28.14 -10.28
C THR A 44 9.56 29.12 -9.31
N GLY A 45 8.59 28.64 -8.52
CA GLY A 45 7.75 29.47 -7.64
C GLY A 45 6.56 30.11 -8.34
N ALA A 46 6.28 29.76 -9.59
CA ALA A 46 5.09 30.22 -10.30
C ALA A 46 3.86 29.46 -9.82
N ALA A 47 2.73 30.17 -9.66
CA ALA A 47 1.48 29.53 -9.26
C ALA A 47 0.93 28.66 -10.39
N LEU A 48 0.42 27.47 -10.02
CA LEU A 48 -0.23 26.55 -10.93
C LEU A 48 -1.75 26.76 -10.91
N ASP A 49 -2.35 26.83 -12.09
CA ASP A 49 -3.79 26.68 -12.30
C ASP A 49 -4.17 25.20 -12.37
N LEU A 50 -5.44 24.87 -12.63
CA LEU A 50 -5.87 23.48 -12.72
C LEU A 50 -5.07 22.72 -13.78
N LYS A 51 -4.85 23.33 -14.95
CA LYS A 51 -4.08 22.70 -16.04
C LYS A 51 -2.65 22.39 -15.59
N GLY A 52 -2.01 23.29 -14.87
CA GLY A 52 -0.67 23.11 -14.32
C GLY A 52 -0.61 21.97 -13.31
N VAL A 53 -1.56 21.92 -12.36
CA VAL A 53 -1.68 20.82 -11.39
C VAL A 53 -1.89 19.48 -12.11
N ARG A 54 -2.80 19.43 -13.09
CA ARG A 54 -3.08 18.24 -13.91
C ARG A 54 -1.87 17.79 -14.72
N ALA A 55 -1.07 18.71 -15.23
CA ALA A 55 0.13 18.38 -15.99
C ALA A 55 1.21 17.72 -15.12
N VAL A 56 1.36 18.18 -13.87
CA VAL A 56 2.27 17.54 -12.90
C VAL A 56 1.72 16.17 -12.51
N GLN A 57 0.45 16.11 -12.11
CA GLN A 57 -0.20 14.89 -11.65
C GLN A 57 -0.16 13.74 -12.67
N SER A 58 -0.52 14.04 -13.92
CA SER A 58 -0.55 13.05 -15.00
C SER A 58 0.82 12.69 -15.56
N ASN A 59 1.90 13.31 -15.08
CA ASN A 59 3.24 13.20 -15.65
C ASN A 59 3.26 13.31 -17.20
N GLY A 60 2.38 14.13 -17.78
CA GLY A 60 2.33 14.38 -19.22
C GLY A 60 1.50 13.39 -20.07
N VAL A 61 0.84 12.38 -19.48
CA VAL A 61 -0.09 11.52 -20.25
C VAL A 61 -1.49 12.10 -20.43
N GLY A 62 -1.77 13.25 -19.81
CA GLY A 62 -3.05 13.95 -19.98
C GLY A 62 -4.16 13.35 -19.12
N GLU A 63 -5.39 13.31 -19.65
CA GLU A 63 -6.59 12.94 -18.88
C GLU A 63 -6.54 11.52 -18.31
N ASP A 64 -5.85 10.60 -19.00
CA ASP A 64 -5.66 9.21 -18.53
C ASP A 64 -4.82 9.13 -17.24
N GLY A 65 -4.07 10.19 -16.90
CA GLY A 65 -3.30 10.28 -15.66
C GLY A 65 -3.95 11.15 -14.58
N TYR A 66 -5.23 11.52 -14.73
CA TYR A 66 -5.95 12.29 -13.72
C TYR A 66 -6.42 11.36 -12.59
N ASP A 67 -5.83 11.50 -11.40
CA ASP A 67 -6.05 10.58 -10.27
C ASP A 67 -6.34 11.28 -8.93
N ASP A 68 -6.91 12.48 -8.97
CA ASP A 68 -7.20 13.23 -7.75
C ASP A 68 -8.49 12.69 -7.15
N VAL A 69 -8.49 12.53 -5.84
CA VAL A 69 -9.58 11.85 -5.17
C VAL A 69 -9.70 12.36 -3.74
N LEU A 70 -10.93 12.68 -3.35
CA LEU A 70 -11.26 12.97 -1.97
C LEU A 70 -11.59 11.66 -1.28
N LEU A 71 -10.85 11.35 -0.21
CA LEU A 71 -11.04 10.16 0.60
C LEU A 71 -11.49 10.54 2.02
N ASP A 72 -12.18 9.62 2.70
CA ASP A 72 -12.32 9.68 4.15
C ASP A 72 -10.93 9.53 4.78
N ALA A 73 -10.56 10.45 5.68
CA ALA A 73 -9.19 10.47 6.21
C ALA A 73 -8.88 9.27 7.12
N SER A 74 -9.89 8.58 7.66
CA SER A 74 -9.71 7.46 8.58
C SER A 74 -9.74 6.13 7.85
N THR A 75 -10.68 5.95 6.92
CA THR A 75 -10.89 4.67 6.23
C THR A 75 -10.24 4.63 4.84
N LEU A 76 -9.83 5.79 4.30
CA LEU A 76 -9.36 5.95 2.92
C LEU A 76 -10.37 5.49 1.84
N THR A 77 -11.66 5.37 2.19
CA THR A 77 -12.72 5.10 1.21
C THR A 77 -12.98 6.34 0.37
N VAL A 78 -13.30 6.15 -0.91
CA VAL A 78 -13.58 7.24 -1.84
C VAL A 78 -14.85 7.98 -1.43
N VAL A 79 -14.73 9.30 -1.30
CA VAL A 79 -15.85 10.22 -1.03
C VAL A 79 -16.26 10.93 -2.31
N THR A 80 -15.30 11.43 -3.07
CA THR A 80 -15.56 12.12 -4.35
C THR A 80 -14.38 11.91 -5.30
N PRO A 81 -14.59 11.27 -6.45
CA PRO A 81 -13.55 11.14 -7.46
C PRO A 81 -13.40 12.42 -8.27
N TRP A 82 -12.17 12.73 -8.68
CA TRP A 82 -11.79 13.91 -9.46
C TRP A 82 -12.36 15.24 -8.92
N PRO A 83 -12.19 15.57 -7.63
CA PRO A 83 -12.84 16.71 -7.01
C PRO A 83 -12.27 18.08 -7.41
N LEU A 84 -11.07 18.14 -8.01
CA LEU A 84 -10.41 19.41 -8.30
C LEU A 84 -11.05 20.17 -9.46
N GLN A 85 -11.31 21.45 -9.20
CA GLN A 85 -11.88 22.42 -10.12
C GLN A 85 -11.03 23.69 -10.18
N GLU A 86 -11.22 24.48 -11.24
CA GLU A 86 -10.60 25.81 -11.36
C GLU A 86 -11.15 26.74 -10.27
N ALA A 87 -10.26 27.44 -9.56
CA ALA A 87 -10.66 28.46 -8.60
C ALA A 87 -11.06 29.76 -9.32
N ALA A 88 -11.86 30.61 -8.66
CA ALA A 88 -12.19 31.94 -9.21
C ALA A 88 -10.98 32.90 -9.24
N GLY A 89 -9.92 32.58 -8.49
CA GLY A 89 -8.64 33.29 -8.45
C GLY A 89 -7.50 32.35 -8.80
N THR A 90 -6.33 32.57 -8.19
CA THR A 90 -5.16 31.71 -8.43
C THR A 90 -5.27 30.40 -7.64
N GLY A 91 -5.06 29.26 -8.29
CA GLY A 91 -5.03 27.93 -7.67
C GLY A 91 -6.16 27.03 -8.14
N VAL A 92 -6.41 25.97 -7.38
CA VAL A 92 -7.49 25.00 -7.61
C VAL A 92 -8.42 24.96 -6.41
N CYS A 93 -9.57 24.34 -6.53
CA CYS A 93 -10.49 24.22 -5.42
C CYS A 93 -11.30 22.93 -5.48
N LEU A 94 -11.89 22.55 -4.35
CA LEU A 94 -12.88 21.49 -4.25
C LEU A 94 -13.94 21.84 -3.21
N ASP A 95 -15.08 21.15 -3.25
CA ASP A 95 -16.12 21.26 -2.24
C ASP A 95 -16.04 20.09 -1.26
N LEU A 96 -15.96 20.41 0.03
CA LEU A 96 -16.04 19.41 1.09
C LEU A 96 -17.49 19.12 1.46
N PRO A 97 -17.89 17.84 1.53
CA PRO A 97 -19.13 17.44 2.19
C PRO A 97 -19.09 17.80 3.69
N ALA A 98 -20.25 17.76 4.35
CA ALA A 98 -20.31 17.90 5.80
C ALA A 98 -19.96 16.58 6.49
N GLY A 99 -19.28 16.65 7.64
CA GLY A 99 -19.02 15.48 8.48
C GLY A 99 -17.68 14.77 8.25
N GLY A 100 -16.64 15.50 7.83
CA GLY A 100 -15.27 14.99 7.71
C GLY A 100 -14.72 14.41 9.02
N PRO A 101 -13.49 13.88 9.03
CA PRO A 101 -12.33 14.41 8.28
C PRO A 101 -12.11 13.84 6.88
N TYR A 102 -11.49 14.63 5.99
CA TYR A 102 -11.19 14.24 4.61
C TYR A 102 -9.72 14.47 4.26
N VAL A 103 -9.23 13.68 3.31
CA VAL A 103 -7.88 13.79 2.73
C VAL A 103 -7.99 13.87 1.21
N LEU A 104 -7.28 14.81 0.59
CA LEU A 104 -7.09 14.82 -0.85
C LEU A 104 -5.88 13.96 -1.20
N SER A 105 -6.06 13.00 -2.10
CA SER A 105 -4.98 12.20 -2.68
C SER A 105 -4.81 12.53 -4.17
N LEU A 106 -3.57 12.55 -4.65
CA LEU A 106 -3.20 12.65 -6.07
C LEU A 106 -1.75 12.24 -6.28
N SER A 107 -1.38 11.81 -7.48
CA SER A 107 0.02 11.55 -7.83
C SER A 107 0.83 12.84 -7.85
N TRP A 108 1.95 12.87 -7.12
CA TRP A 108 2.83 14.04 -7.08
C TRP A 108 4.31 13.66 -6.96
N PRO A 109 5.23 14.31 -7.68
CA PRO A 109 6.64 13.99 -7.63
C PRO A 109 7.37 14.70 -6.48
N THR A 110 8.37 14.00 -5.94
CA THR A 110 9.46 14.54 -5.10
C THR A 110 10.80 14.18 -5.72
N SER A 111 11.93 14.45 -5.06
CA SER A 111 13.24 13.95 -5.50
C SER A 111 13.33 12.43 -5.56
N HIS A 112 12.41 11.71 -4.91
CA HIS A 112 12.35 10.25 -4.89
C HIS A 112 11.44 9.67 -5.98
N GLY A 113 10.73 10.53 -6.73
CA GLY A 113 9.74 10.15 -7.73
C GLY A 113 8.30 10.37 -7.27
N TYR A 114 7.36 9.81 -8.05
CA TYR A 114 5.93 9.96 -7.83
C TYR A 114 5.45 9.12 -6.64
N SER A 115 4.67 9.76 -5.78
CA SER A 115 3.98 9.13 -4.64
C SER A 115 2.50 9.50 -4.70
N ALA A 116 1.65 8.72 -4.03
CA ALA A 116 0.33 9.21 -3.66
C ALA A 116 0.51 10.30 -2.59
N LEU A 117 0.36 11.56 -3.00
CA LEU A 117 0.40 12.71 -2.10
C LEU A 117 -0.90 12.73 -1.29
N MET A 118 -0.82 12.71 0.04
CA MET A 118 -1.99 12.78 0.91
C MET A 118 -2.00 14.05 1.75
N ALA A 119 -2.91 14.97 1.42
CA ALA A 119 -3.10 16.24 2.12
C ALA A 119 -4.39 16.20 2.97
N ASP A 120 -4.24 16.11 4.30
CA ASP A 120 -5.39 16.16 5.20
C ASP A 120 -5.99 17.57 5.19
N LEU A 121 -7.30 17.66 4.96
CA LEU A 121 -8.00 18.92 4.76
C LEU A 121 -8.63 19.39 6.09
N PRO A 122 -8.21 20.52 6.67
CA PRO A 122 -8.68 20.96 7.99
C PRO A 122 -10.14 21.50 7.98
N GLY A 123 -10.74 21.66 6.80
CA GLY A 123 -12.07 22.21 6.60
C GLY A 123 -12.06 23.28 5.49
N PRO A 124 -13.20 23.96 5.25
CA PRO A 124 -13.29 25.04 4.27
C PRO A 124 -12.32 26.20 4.56
N GLY A 125 -11.64 26.72 3.54
CA GLY A 125 -10.64 27.76 3.68
C GLY A 125 -9.67 27.83 2.48
N GLU A 126 -8.62 28.64 2.63
CA GLU A 126 -7.53 28.76 1.64
C GLU A 126 -6.22 28.22 2.23
N TYR A 127 -5.54 27.34 1.50
CA TYR A 127 -4.34 26.63 1.97
C TYR A 127 -3.33 26.44 0.84
N ASP A 128 -2.08 26.12 1.20
CA ASP A 128 -1.09 25.60 0.25
C ASP A 128 -1.14 24.06 0.26
N LEU A 129 -1.29 23.43 -0.91
CA LEU A 129 -1.46 21.97 -1.02
C LEU A 129 -0.26 21.20 -0.46
N LEU A 130 0.95 21.65 -0.80
CA LEU A 130 2.17 20.94 -0.41
C LEU A 130 2.48 21.15 1.07
N GLU A 131 2.06 22.29 1.64
CA GLU A 131 2.15 22.55 3.09
C GLU A 131 1.27 21.57 3.85
N LEU A 132 0.02 21.38 3.40
CA LEU A 132 -0.92 20.42 4.01
C LEU A 132 -0.37 19.00 3.92
N ALA A 133 0.11 18.57 2.74
CA ALA A 133 0.68 17.23 2.57
C ALA A 133 1.93 17.01 3.43
N ALA A 134 2.85 17.98 3.45
CA ALA A 134 4.07 17.92 4.25
C ALA A 134 3.77 17.89 5.75
N SER A 135 2.82 18.72 6.22
CA SER A 135 2.40 18.75 7.62
C SER A 135 1.77 17.43 8.04
N SER A 136 0.89 16.88 7.20
CA SER A 136 0.22 15.59 7.42
C SER A 136 1.22 14.45 7.52
N LEU A 137 2.18 14.39 6.58
CA LEU A 137 3.22 13.37 6.56
C LEU A 137 4.18 13.51 7.75
N HIS A 138 4.63 14.74 8.04
CA HIS A 138 5.54 15.03 9.15
C HIS A 138 4.93 14.67 10.52
N GLY A 139 3.64 14.92 10.71
CA GLY A 139 2.91 14.57 11.92
C GLY A 139 2.82 13.05 12.13
N ARG A 140 2.47 12.29 11.09
CA ARG A 140 2.33 10.82 11.19
C ARG A 140 3.61 10.10 11.60
N GLN A 141 4.77 10.63 11.20
CA GLN A 141 6.08 10.11 11.56
C GLN A 141 6.41 10.16 13.05
N GLU A 142 5.68 10.97 13.86
CA GLU A 142 6.00 11.16 15.28
C GLU A 142 5.99 9.85 16.07
N ALA A 143 4.99 9.00 15.85
CA ALA A 143 4.87 7.72 16.54
C ALA A 143 6.03 6.77 16.19
N GLY A 144 6.38 6.65 14.90
CA GLY A 144 7.49 5.81 14.46
C GLY A 144 8.84 6.30 15.00
N VAL A 145 9.09 7.60 14.97
CA VAL A 145 10.34 8.19 15.52
C VAL A 145 10.41 7.99 17.04
N ALA A 146 9.28 8.10 17.74
CA ALA A 146 9.22 7.81 19.17
C ALA A 146 9.51 6.32 19.46
N ALA A 147 9.06 5.40 18.58
CA ALA A 147 9.36 3.97 18.70
C ALA A 147 10.84 3.65 18.46
N LEU A 148 11.53 4.42 17.62
CA LEU A 148 12.99 4.34 17.45
C LEU A 148 13.75 4.87 18.67
N GLY A 149 13.24 5.93 19.30
CA GLY A 149 13.84 6.52 20.49
C GLY A 149 15.26 7.07 20.25
N VAL A 150 16.22 6.71 21.11
CA VAL A 150 17.62 7.18 21.01
C VAL A 150 18.40 6.59 19.85
N GLU A 151 17.86 5.56 19.21
CA GLU A 151 18.48 4.84 18.09
C GLU A 151 18.09 5.42 16.74
N ALA A 152 17.18 6.42 16.70
CA ALA A 152 16.83 7.13 15.47
C ALA A 152 18.08 7.77 14.84
N SER A 153 18.32 7.53 13.55
CA SER A 153 19.52 8.02 12.89
C SER A 153 19.59 9.54 12.83
N ALA A 154 20.82 10.08 12.81
CA ALA A 154 21.03 11.51 12.62
C ALA A 154 20.45 12.02 11.29
N GLY A 155 20.44 11.19 10.25
CA GLY A 155 19.86 11.53 8.94
C GLY A 155 18.35 11.69 8.99
N LEU A 156 17.65 10.77 9.66
CA LEU A 156 16.21 10.85 9.90
C LEU A 156 15.85 12.11 10.71
N LEU A 157 16.52 12.31 11.85
CA LEU A 157 16.28 13.46 12.73
C LEU A 157 16.56 14.80 12.02
N ALA A 158 17.64 14.86 11.22
CA ALA A 158 17.96 16.05 10.44
C ALA A 158 16.92 16.34 9.35
N SER A 159 16.41 15.31 8.66
CA SER A 159 15.34 15.48 7.65
C SER A 159 14.03 15.95 8.29
N ARG A 160 13.66 15.40 9.45
CA ARG A 160 12.50 15.86 10.22
C ARG A 160 12.64 17.30 10.69
N ALA A 161 13.80 17.68 11.23
CA ALA A 161 14.07 19.05 11.65
C ALA A 161 13.93 20.03 10.48
N ARG A 162 14.47 19.67 9.31
CA ARG A 162 14.35 20.48 8.09
C ARG A 162 12.89 20.64 7.63
N ALA A 163 12.09 19.58 7.74
CA ALA A 163 10.66 19.64 7.44
C ALA A 163 9.93 20.61 8.39
N GLN A 164 10.20 20.49 9.70
CA GLN A 164 9.62 21.37 10.72
C GLN A 164 9.99 22.85 10.50
N GLU A 165 11.28 23.14 10.27
CA GLU A 165 11.76 24.50 9.99
C GLU A 165 11.08 25.10 8.75
N ALA A 166 10.92 24.31 7.68
CA ALA A 166 10.25 24.74 6.47
C ALA A 166 8.74 24.98 6.69
N LEU A 167 8.07 24.14 7.48
CA LEU A 167 6.66 24.33 7.87
C LEU A 167 6.47 25.60 8.72
N GLU A 168 7.38 25.90 9.66
CA GLU A 168 7.36 27.15 10.43
C GLU A 168 7.57 28.37 9.51
N ALA A 169 8.42 28.24 8.49
CA ALA A 169 8.62 29.27 7.48
C ALA A 169 7.39 29.49 6.59
N CYS A 170 6.61 28.44 6.26
CA CYS A 170 5.30 28.58 5.60
C CYS A 170 4.36 29.46 6.44
N GLY A 171 4.28 29.22 7.74
CA GLY A 171 3.46 30.01 8.67
C GLY A 171 3.83 31.49 8.74
N SER A 172 5.09 31.83 8.46
CA SER A 172 5.63 33.20 8.46
C SER A 172 5.69 33.85 7.08
N ALA A 173 5.32 33.14 6.02
CA ALA A 173 5.40 33.64 4.65
C ALA A 173 4.39 34.79 4.40
N VAL A 174 4.83 35.80 3.65
CA VAL A 174 4.01 37.00 3.35
C VAL A 174 3.31 36.93 1.99
N SER A 175 3.55 35.88 1.21
CA SER A 175 2.91 35.63 -0.09
C SER A 175 2.81 34.14 -0.39
N TRP A 176 1.88 33.77 -1.27
CA TRP A 176 1.72 32.39 -1.75
C TRP A 176 2.95 31.86 -2.48
N THR A 177 3.66 32.69 -3.24
CA THR A 177 4.92 32.30 -3.89
C THR A 177 6.01 31.94 -2.87
N GLN A 178 6.14 32.75 -1.81
CA GLN A 178 7.11 32.46 -0.75
C GLN A 178 6.70 31.21 0.04
N ARG A 179 5.41 31.09 0.39
CA ARG A 179 4.87 29.92 1.09
C ARG A 179 5.06 28.64 0.29
N GLY A 180 4.80 28.68 -1.02
CA GLY A 180 4.99 27.57 -1.95
C GLY A 180 6.44 27.12 -2.09
N THR A 181 7.40 28.04 -1.99
CA THR A 181 8.84 27.69 -1.95
C THR A 181 9.15 26.87 -0.69
N TRP A 182 8.67 27.32 0.46
CA TRP A 182 8.89 26.62 1.74
C TRP A 182 8.12 25.30 1.81
N SER A 183 6.90 25.24 1.28
CA SER A 183 6.08 24.03 1.33
C SER A 183 6.66 22.90 0.49
N ARG A 184 7.28 23.22 -0.65
CA ARG A 184 8.08 22.25 -1.43
C ARG A 184 9.25 21.72 -0.63
N MET A 185 10.00 22.60 0.04
CA MET A 185 11.12 22.17 0.90
C MET A 185 10.65 21.29 2.07
N ALA A 186 9.50 21.64 2.66
CA ALA A 186 8.87 20.86 3.71
C ALA A 186 8.48 19.47 3.20
N LEU A 187 7.87 19.38 2.02
CA LEU A 187 7.47 18.11 1.41
C LEU A 187 8.68 17.23 1.10
N GLU A 188 9.72 17.77 0.45
CA GLU A 188 10.95 17.02 0.15
C GLU A 188 11.63 16.47 1.41
N ALA A 189 11.71 17.30 2.47
CA ALA A 189 12.28 16.90 3.73
C ALA A 189 11.42 15.88 4.48
N ALA A 190 10.10 16.04 4.47
CA ALA A 190 9.15 15.10 5.07
C ALA A 190 9.17 13.74 4.35
N SER A 191 9.20 13.73 3.02
CA SER A 191 9.34 12.51 2.21
C SER A 191 10.65 11.79 2.52
N SER A 192 11.77 12.52 2.53
CA SER A 192 13.08 11.94 2.88
C SER A 192 13.10 11.37 4.30
N ALA A 193 12.45 12.05 5.26
CA ALA A 193 12.29 11.53 6.61
C ALA A 193 11.45 10.24 6.64
N GLN A 194 10.37 10.15 5.86
CA GLN A 194 9.53 8.95 5.80
C GLN A 194 10.33 7.74 5.31
N PHE A 195 11.05 7.89 4.20
CA PHE A 195 11.80 6.77 3.61
C PHE A 195 12.94 6.28 4.52
N LEU A 196 13.56 7.17 5.28
CA LEU A 196 14.55 6.78 6.30
C LEU A 196 13.88 6.08 7.49
N LEU A 197 12.74 6.60 7.94
CA LEU A 197 11.96 6.00 9.03
C LEU A 197 11.54 4.57 8.69
N ASP A 198 10.99 4.35 7.50
CA ASP A 198 10.54 3.03 7.04
C ASP A 198 11.71 2.03 7.04
N GLN A 199 12.88 2.42 6.54
CA GLN A 199 14.09 1.59 6.53
C GLN A 199 14.60 1.23 7.93
N GLU A 200 14.59 2.19 8.86
CA GLU A 200 14.99 1.96 10.25
C GLU A 200 13.99 1.07 11.01
N LEU A 201 12.69 1.20 10.72
CA LEU A 201 11.64 0.36 11.30
C LEU A 201 11.68 -1.07 10.73
N ALA A 202 12.03 -1.25 9.46
CA ALA A 202 12.15 -2.57 8.83
C ALA A 202 13.13 -3.50 9.58
N ALA A 203 14.22 -2.95 10.11
CA ALA A 203 15.18 -3.70 10.94
C ALA A 203 14.58 -4.20 12.27
N ARG A 204 13.47 -3.60 12.74
CA ARG A 204 12.76 -3.93 13.98
C ARG A 204 11.51 -4.78 13.76
N GLY A 205 11.15 -5.01 12.50
CA GLY A 205 10.02 -5.86 12.14
C GLY A 205 10.12 -7.28 12.69
N PRO A 206 9.00 -8.02 12.75
CA PRO A 206 8.94 -9.42 13.18
C PRO A 206 10.01 -10.25 12.48
N GLN A 207 10.86 -10.94 13.24
CA GLN A 207 12.00 -11.69 12.69
C GLN A 207 11.58 -12.88 11.81
N ASP A 208 10.38 -13.39 12.05
CA ASP A 208 9.72 -14.46 11.31
C ASP A 208 8.96 -13.99 10.06
N ALA A 209 8.88 -12.68 9.80
CA ALA A 209 8.38 -12.16 8.53
C ALA A 209 9.25 -12.66 7.35
N VAL A 210 8.58 -13.04 6.27
CA VAL A 210 9.21 -13.72 5.13
C VAL A 210 9.57 -12.77 3.99
N VAL A 211 10.68 -13.06 3.32
CA VAL A 211 10.99 -12.44 2.04
C VAL A 211 10.28 -13.22 0.95
N GLY A 212 9.44 -12.53 0.20
CA GLY A 212 8.64 -13.12 -0.88
C GLY A 212 9.28 -12.95 -2.26
N VAL A 213 9.16 -13.97 -3.10
CA VAL A 213 9.33 -13.87 -4.57
C VAL A 213 8.19 -14.57 -5.28
N THR A 214 7.88 -14.16 -6.51
CA THR A 214 6.90 -14.86 -7.34
C THR A 214 7.58 -15.60 -8.50
N LEU A 215 7.20 -16.87 -8.69
CA LEU A 215 7.66 -17.78 -9.73
C LEU A 215 6.48 -18.08 -10.67
N THR A 216 6.64 -17.74 -11.94
CA THR A 216 5.64 -17.95 -13.00
C THR A 216 5.74 -19.30 -13.71
N ARG A 217 6.77 -20.07 -13.38
CA ARG A 217 7.06 -21.42 -13.86
C ARG A 217 7.92 -22.16 -12.84
N PRO A 218 7.95 -23.51 -12.87
CA PRO A 218 8.96 -24.25 -12.14
C PRO A 218 10.37 -23.79 -12.56
N PRO A 219 11.21 -23.27 -11.63
CA PRO A 219 12.59 -22.93 -11.94
C PRO A 219 13.42 -24.17 -12.28
N SER A 220 14.48 -23.97 -13.06
CA SER A 220 15.53 -24.97 -13.22
C SER A 220 16.25 -25.21 -11.89
N GLN A 221 16.95 -26.34 -11.78
CA GLN A 221 17.74 -26.68 -10.59
C GLN A 221 18.81 -25.63 -10.24
N VAL A 222 19.36 -24.94 -11.24
CA VAL A 222 20.34 -23.86 -11.01
C VAL A 222 19.66 -22.62 -10.45
N GLU A 223 18.55 -22.19 -11.04
CA GLU A 223 17.77 -21.04 -10.56
C GLU A 223 17.27 -21.28 -9.13
N LEU A 224 16.80 -22.50 -8.86
CA LEU A 224 16.29 -22.88 -7.56
C LEU A 224 17.40 -22.92 -6.50
N ALA A 225 18.58 -23.43 -6.84
CA ALA A 225 19.75 -23.40 -5.96
C ALA A 225 20.23 -21.97 -5.65
N SER A 226 20.17 -21.06 -6.65
CA SER A 226 20.47 -19.64 -6.43
C SER A 226 19.42 -18.98 -5.53
N LEU A 227 18.15 -19.29 -5.73
CA LEU A 227 17.03 -18.74 -4.96
C LEU A 227 17.12 -19.08 -3.46
N VAL A 228 17.40 -20.34 -3.11
CA VAL A 228 17.49 -20.78 -1.70
C VAL A 228 18.89 -20.61 -1.11
N GLY A 229 19.86 -20.22 -1.93
CA GLY A 229 21.25 -20.04 -1.54
C GLY A 229 21.49 -18.78 -0.70
N PRO A 230 22.68 -18.63 -0.10
CA PRO A 230 23.02 -17.49 0.75
C PRO A 230 23.11 -16.15 -0.01
N GLN A 231 23.26 -16.19 -1.34
CA GLN A 231 23.23 -15.02 -2.21
C GLN A 231 21.83 -14.75 -2.80
N GLY A 232 20.84 -15.55 -2.42
CA GLY A 232 19.45 -15.34 -2.83
C GLY A 232 18.81 -14.13 -2.14
N PRO A 233 17.53 -13.88 -2.39
CA PRO A 233 16.83 -12.66 -2.01
C PRO A 233 16.67 -12.51 -0.49
N THR A 234 16.89 -13.56 0.29
CA THR A 234 16.85 -13.47 1.76
C THR A 234 18.17 -12.98 2.37
N GLY A 235 19.27 -13.03 1.59
CA GLY A 235 20.64 -12.82 2.10
C GLY A 235 21.00 -13.72 3.29
N GLY A 236 20.28 -14.83 3.49
CA GLY A 236 20.41 -15.71 4.66
C GLY A 236 19.88 -15.16 5.98
N VAL A 237 19.19 -14.01 5.97
CA VAL A 237 18.73 -13.32 7.20
C VAL A 237 17.26 -13.62 7.52
N ARG A 238 16.43 -13.77 6.48
CA ARG A 238 14.99 -14.00 6.61
C ARG A 238 14.61 -15.34 6.00
N ARG A 239 13.43 -15.86 6.39
CA ARG A 239 12.83 -17.03 5.74
C ARG A 239 12.33 -16.64 4.35
N LEU A 240 12.56 -17.50 3.35
CA LEU A 240 12.02 -17.32 2.00
C LEU A 240 10.58 -17.80 1.95
N ALA A 241 9.72 -17.10 1.20
CA ALA A 241 8.47 -17.61 0.68
C ALA A 241 8.45 -17.48 -0.85
N ALA A 242 8.18 -18.58 -1.55
CA ALA A 242 8.07 -18.57 -3.00
C ALA A 242 6.60 -18.76 -3.39
N ARG A 243 6.03 -17.73 -4.02
CA ARG A 243 4.68 -17.76 -4.61
C ARG A 243 4.74 -18.41 -5.98
N MET A 244 3.95 -19.46 -6.16
CA MET A 244 3.91 -20.29 -7.37
C MET A 244 2.63 -19.96 -8.14
N VAL A 245 2.78 -19.39 -9.33
CA VAL A 245 1.67 -19.25 -10.29
C VAL A 245 1.52 -20.56 -11.02
N VAL A 246 0.50 -21.32 -10.65
CA VAL A 246 0.19 -22.58 -11.32
C VAL A 246 -0.74 -22.29 -12.49
N LEU A 247 -0.27 -22.49 -13.72
CA LEU A 247 -1.05 -22.19 -14.91
C LEU A 247 -2.14 -23.25 -15.12
N ASP A 248 -1.74 -24.52 -15.17
CA ASP A 248 -2.65 -25.66 -15.36
C ASP A 248 -2.41 -26.76 -14.31
N PRO A 249 -3.26 -26.87 -13.28
CA PRO A 249 -3.12 -27.94 -12.27
C PRO A 249 -3.39 -29.34 -12.82
N SER A 250 -3.88 -29.46 -14.06
CA SER A 250 -4.05 -30.74 -14.75
C SER A 250 -2.84 -31.16 -15.58
N ASP A 251 -1.87 -30.25 -15.82
CA ASP A 251 -0.63 -30.59 -16.51
C ASP A 251 0.30 -31.37 -15.55
N PRO A 252 0.57 -32.67 -15.83
CA PRO A 252 1.41 -33.49 -14.98
C PRO A 252 2.89 -33.05 -14.98
N VAL A 253 3.37 -32.41 -16.04
CA VAL A 253 4.75 -31.92 -16.13
C VAL A 253 4.93 -30.69 -15.25
N GLU A 254 4.04 -29.71 -15.38
CA GLU A 254 4.04 -28.51 -14.54
C GLU A 254 3.91 -28.90 -13.06
N THR A 255 2.92 -29.74 -12.73
CA THR A 255 2.66 -30.20 -11.36
C THR A 255 3.84 -30.96 -10.77
N ALA A 256 4.52 -31.82 -11.55
CA ALA A 256 5.72 -32.51 -11.09
C ALA A 256 6.85 -31.51 -10.78
N GLY A 257 7.05 -30.51 -11.63
CA GLY A 257 8.01 -29.43 -11.39
C GLY A 257 7.72 -28.66 -10.10
N TRP A 258 6.46 -28.27 -9.87
CA TRP A 258 6.07 -27.60 -8.64
C TRP A 258 6.25 -28.46 -7.38
N LYS A 259 6.00 -29.78 -7.46
CA LYS A 259 6.28 -30.69 -6.34
C LYS A 259 7.77 -30.74 -5.98
N GLU A 260 8.66 -30.73 -6.98
CA GLU A 260 10.10 -30.67 -6.75
C GLU A 260 10.49 -29.34 -6.08
N VAL A 261 9.92 -28.23 -6.53
CA VAL A 261 10.14 -26.90 -5.94
C VAL A 261 9.68 -26.87 -4.48
N VAL A 262 8.47 -27.34 -4.17
CA VAL A 262 7.96 -27.41 -2.79
C VAL A 262 8.91 -28.23 -1.89
N ALA A 263 9.33 -29.41 -2.35
CA ALA A 263 10.24 -30.27 -1.59
C ALA A 263 11.62 -29.61 -1.35
N GLU A 264 12.11 -28.83 -2.32
CA GLU A 264 13.36 -28.08 -2.21
C GLU A 264 13.27 -26.93 -1.22
N LEU A 265 12.18 -26.14 -1.31
CA LEU A 265 11.89 -25.04 -0.41
C LEU A 265 11.83 -25.55 1.04
N HIS A 266 11.08 -26.63 1.28
CA HIS A 266 10.97 -27.24 2.60
C HIS A 266 12.30 -27.73 3.15
N ARG A 267 13.18 -28.29 2.31
CA ARG A 267 14.52 -28.73 2.74
C ARG A 267 15.39 -27.58 3.23
N HIS A 268 15.15 -26.38 2.70
CA HIS A 268 15.83 -25.15 3.10
C HIS A 268 15.04 -24.34 4.13
N GLY A 269 13.95 -24.90 4.67
CA GLY A 269 13.10 -24.21 5.64
C GLY A 269 12.35 -23.01 5.07
N ALA A 270 12.21 -22.90 3.74
CA ALA A 270 11.37 -21.90 3.08
C ALA A 270 9.88 -22.28 3.11
N LEU A 271 9.01 -21.37 2.66
CA LEU A 271 7.58 -21.59 2.47
C LEU A 271 7.24 -21.72 0.98
N ALA A 272 6.33 -22.64 0.67
CA ALA A 272 5.63 -22.69 -0.60
C ALA A 272 4.29 -21.96 -0.49
N VAL A 273 4.08 -20.95 -1.33
CA VAL A 273 2.82 -20.22 -1.44
C VAL A 273 2.17 -20.59 -2.78
N GLY A 274 1.02 -21.25 -2.77
CA GLY A 274 0.30 -21.64 -3.99
C GLY A 274 -0.73 -20.58 -4.37
N GLN A 275 -0.68 -20.08 -5.60
CA GLN A 275 -1.75 -19.23 -6.12
C GLN A 275 -2.90 -20.09 -6.68
N VAL A 276 -4.12 -19.82 -6.23
CA VAL A 276 -5.30 -20.52 -6.75
C VAL A 276 -5.55 -20.15 -8.21
N CYS A 277 -5.54 -18.86 -8.55
CA CYS A 277 -5.76 -18.40 -9.91
C CYS A 277 -5.14 -17.03 -10.11
N ASP A 278 -4.42 -16.88 -11.21
CA ASP A 278 -3.94 -15.58 -11.68
C ASP A 278 -5.13 -14.64 -11.98
N SER A 279 -4.96 -13.36 -11.67
CA SER A 279 -6.02 -12.36 -11.78
C SER A 279 -6.50 -12.20 -13.23
N GLN A 280 -5.59 -12.35 -14.21
CA GLN A 280 -5.90 -12.23 -15.64
C GLN A 280 -6.78 -13.37 -16.16
N LEU A 281 -6.78 -14.52 -15.48
CA LEU A 281 -7.60 -15.67 -15.84
C LEU A 281 -8.93 -15.68 -15.12
N MET A 282 -9.00 -15.14 -13.90
CA MET A 282 -10.15 -15.31 -13.00
C MET A 282 -11.49 -14.95 -13.66
N GLY A 283 -11.58 -13.83 -14.36
CA GLY A 283 -12.81 -13.38 -15.03
C GLY A 283 -13.30 -14.31 -16.14
N SER A 284 -12.42 -15.13 -16.71
CA SER A 284 -12.72 -16.05 -17.82
C SER A 284 -13.11 -17.48 -17.39
N VAL A 285 -12.83 -17.84 -16.14
CA VAL A 285 -13.18 -19.17 -15.60
C VAL A 285 -14.65 -19.17 -15.20
N ASP A 286 -15.42 -20.19 -15.56
CA ASP A 286 -16.81 -20.33 -15.11
C ASP A 286 -16.91 -20.98 -13.71
N GLY A 287 -18.13 -21.08 -13.17
CA GLY A 287 -18.34 -21.53 -11.79
C GLY A 287 -17.99 -23.00 -11.52
N ASP A 288 -18.14 -23.89 -12.50
CA ASP A 288 -17.82 -25.31 -12.31
C ASP A 288 -16.33 -25.55 -12.58
N ALA A 289 -15.78 -24.93 -13.63
CA ALA A 289 -14.34 -24.93 -13.89
C ALA A 289 -13.53 -24.34 -12.72
N TRP A 290 -14.08 -23.33 -12.01
CA TRP A 290 -13.45 -22.78 -10.81
C TRP A 290 -13.32 -23.83 -9.70
N LYS A 291 -14.39 -24.58 -9.43
CA LYS A 291 -14.38 -25.61 -8.38
C LYS A 291 -13.42 -26.75 -8.74
N GLU A 292 -13.49 -27.22 -9.97
CA GLU A 292 -12.58 -28.26 -10.49
C GLU A 292 -11.12 -27.82 -10.38
N ARG A 293 -10.82 -26.55 -10.70
CA ARG A 293 -9.48 -25.97 -10.56
C ARG A 293 -9.01 -25.98 -9.10
N VAL A 294 -9.83 -25.50 -8.17
CA VAL A 294 -9.50 -25.48 -6.73
C VAL A 294 -9.25 -26.91 -6.25
N ASP A 295 -10.13 -27.86 -6.60
CA ASP A 295 -9.99 -29.25 -6.20
C ASP A 295 -8.69 -29.87 -6.74
N ALA A 296 -8.41 -29.66 -8.03
CA ALA A 296 -7.20 -30.14 -8.69
C ALA A 296 -5.93 -29.59 -8.04
N LEU A 297 -5.89 -28.30 -7.72
CA LEU A 297 -4.73 -27.66 -7.07
C LEU A 297 -4.45 -28.23 -5.69
N LEU A 298 -5.47 -28.33 -4.84
CA LEU A 298 -5.32 -28.83 -3.48
C LEU A 298 -4.89 -30.31 -3.45
N ASP A 299 -5.39 -31.12 -4.39
CA ASP A 299 -5.00 -32.53 -4.52
C ASP A 299 -3.60 -32.69 -5.14
N ALA A 300 -3.24 -31.82 -6.09
CA ALA A 300 -1.96 -31.85 -6.77
C ALA A 300 -0.81 -31.40 -5.87
N LEU A 301 -1.01 -30.40 -5.01
CA LEU A 301 0.05 -29.77 -4.21
C LEU A 301 -0.27 -29.81 -2.70
N PRO A 302 -0.34 -31.00 -2.07
CA PRO A 302 -0.71 -31.13 -0.66
C PRO A 302 0.34 -30.58 0.32
N GLY A 303 1.55 -30.27 -0.17
CA GLY A 303 2.65 -29.69 0.62
C GLY A 303 2.69 -28.15 0.63
N THR A 304 1.74 -27.48 0.00
CA THR A 304 1.69 -26.00 0.02
C THR A 304 1.41 -25.50 1.44
N ASP A 305 2.23 -24.56 1.93
CA ASP A 305 2.12 -24.04 3.30
C ASP A 305 1.07 -22.91 3.41
N VAL A 306 0.94 -22.11 2.35
CA VAL A 306 0.00 -20.98 2.27
C VAL A 306 -0.67 -20.97 0.91
N TRP A 307 -1.98 -20.77 0.86
CA TRP A 307 -2.71 -20.59 -0.38
C TRP A 307 -3.16 -19.15 -0.56
N GLU A 308 -2.76 -18.52 -1.65
CA GLU A 308 -3.37 -17.28 -2.11
C GLU A 308 -4.73 -17.61 -2.75
N VAL A 309 -5.79 -17.35 -1.99
CA VAL A 309 -7.17 -17.76 -2.31
C VAL A 309 -7.87 -16.77 -3.24
N GLY A 310 -7.32 -15.57 -3.38
CA GLY A 310 -7.78 -14.53 -4.29
C GLY A 310 -6.62 -13.63 -4.66
N ASN A 311 -6.43 -13.41 -5.96
CA ASN A 311 -5.40 -12.51 -6.48
C ASN A 311 -6.05 -11.22 -6.99
N GLU A 312 -5.46 -10.09 -6.61
CA GLU A 312 -5.81 -8.72 -7.02
C GLU A 312 -7.29 -8.34 -6.88
N LEU A 313 -7.96 -8.80 -5.81
CA LEU A 313 -9.35 -8.41 -5.56
C LEU A 313 -9.49 -6.88 -5.51
N GLY A 314 -10.50 -6.35 -6.21
CA GLY A 314 -10.65 -4.92 -6.48
C GLY A 314 -10.30 -4.53 -7.92
N GLY A 315 -9.66 -5.42 -8.69
CA GLY A 315 -9.45 -5.24 -10.13
C GLY A 315 -10.75 -5.37 -10.94
N ASP A 316 -11.02 -4.40 -11.83
CA ASP A 316 -12.24 -4.34 -12.63
C ASP A 316 -12.40 -5.51 -13.63
N TRP A 317 -11.31 -6.23 -13.93
CA TRP A 317 -11.29 -7.36 -14.89
C TRP A 317 -11.70 -8.71 -14.29
N LEU A 318 -11.84 -8.81 -12.95
CA LEU A 318 -12.10 -10.08 -12.27
C LEU A 318 -13.54 -10.59 -12.43
N GLY A 319 -14.47 -9.69 -12.79
CA GLY A 319 -15.90 -9.96 -12.91
C GLY A 319 -16.62 -10.14 -11.57
N ASP A 320 -17.96 -10.10 -11.62
CA ASP A 320 -18.85 -10.03 -10.44
C ASP A 320 -18.74 -11.20 -9.45
N SER A 321 -18.12 -12.32 -9.86
CA SER A 321 -18.00 -13.52 -9.04
C SER A 321 -16.69 -13.61 -8.25
N ALA A 322 -15.79 -12.61 -8.34
CA ALA A 322 -14.47 -12.66 -7.71
C ALA A 322 -14.54 -12.97 -6.20
N VAL A 323 -15.33 -12.21 -5.44
CA VAL A 323 -15.45 -12.38 -3.97
C VAL A 323 -16.01 -13.76 -3.61
N SER A 324 -17.04 -14.23 -4.31
CA SER A 324 -17.66 -15.53 -4.02
C SER A 324 -16.74 -16.70 -4.36
N ARG A 325 -15.95 -16.58 -5.45
CA ARG A 325 -14.91 -17.54 -5.84
C ARG A 325 -13.78 -17.62 -4.83
N THR A 326 -13.28 -16.46 -4.39
CA THR A 326 -12.25 -16.37 -3.33
C THR A 326 -12.76 -16.94 -2.02
N THR A 327 -14.00 -16.63 -1.63
CA THR A 327 -14.63 -17.21 -0.44
C THR A 327 -14.72 -18.73 -0.54
N TYR A 328 -15.13 -19.25 -1.71
CA TYR A 328 -15.15 -20.70 -1.95
C TYR A 328 -13.76 -21.33 -1.81
N ALA A 329 -12.75 -20.77 -2.46
CA ALA A 329 -11.38 -21.28 -2.39
C ALA A 329 -10.84 -21.27 -0.95
N ALA A 330 -11.07 -20.19 -0.20
CA ALA A 330 -10.68 -20.08 1.19
C ALA A 330 -11.35 -21.16 2.08
N ARG A 331 -12.65 -21.41 1.89
CA ARG A 331 -13.35 -22.51 2.60
C ARG A 331 -12.72 -23.87 2.26
N GLN A 332 -12.44 -24.14 0.98
CA GLN A 332 -11.82 -25.41 0.58
C GLN A 332 -10.43 -25.61 1.20
N VAL A 333 -9.60 -24.56 1.23
CA VAL A 333 -8.30 -24.61 1.90
C VAL A 333 -8.45 -24.92 3.38
N ARG A 334 -9.34 -24.23 4.09
CA ARG A 334 -9.58 -24.44 5.54
C ARG A 334 -10.13 -25.83 5.85
N ASP A 335 -11.04 -26.35 5.03
CA ASP A 335 -11.73 -27.61 5.29
C ASP A 335 -10.86 -28.84 4.96
N ARG A 336 -9.94 -28.71 4.00
CA ARG A 336 -9.18 -29.85 3.46
C ARG A 336 -7.71 -29.85 3.84
N THR A 337 -7.17 -28.72 4.28
CA THR A 337 -5.74 -28.56 4.51
C THR A 337 -5.47 -27.94 5.89
N GLY A 338 -4.20 -27.93 6.30
CA GLY A 338 -3.73 -27.15 7.45
C GLY A 338 -3.01 -25.85 7.05
N ALA A 339 -3.10 -25.45 5.78
CA ALA A 339 -2.38 -24.31 5.23
C ALA A 339 -3.00 -22.97 5.68
N GLN A 340 -2.18 -21.93 5.73
CA GLN A 340 -2.68 -20.57 5.88
C GLN A 340 -3.35 -20.10 4.58
N THR A 341 -4.21 -19.11 4.72
CA THR A 341 -4.91 -18.45 3.62
C THR A 341 -4.41 -17.03 3.47
N LEU A 342 -4.12 -16.65 2.24
CA LEU A 342 -3.62 -15.32 1.86
C LEU A 342 -4.57 -14.70 0.85
N LEU A 343 -4.90 -13.43 1.05
CA LEU A 343 -5.68 -12.62 0.11
C LEU A 343 -4.82 -11.47 -0.41
N THR A 344 -4.68 -11.38 -1.74
CA THR A 344 -4.03 -10.24 -2.40
C THR A 344 -5.09 -9.29 -2.95
N LEU A 345 -4.98 -8.02 -2.58
CA LEU A 345 -5.86 -6.93 -3.02
C LEU A 345 -5.13 -6.07 -4.05
N TYR A 346 -5.84 -5.63 -5.09
CA TYR A 346 -5.27 -4.70 -6.06
C TYR A 346 -5.15 -3.30 -5.44
N TYR A 347 -3.94 -2.77 -5.34
CA TYR A 347 -3.74 -1.42 -4.80
C TYR A 347 -4.03 -0.35 -5.86
N GLN A 348 -5.03 0.47 -5.56
CA GLN A 348 -5.27 1.79 -6.15
C GLN A 348 -6.16 2.60 -5.20
N LEU A 349 -6.09 3.93 -5.27
CA LEU A 349 -6.84 4.86 -4.41
C LEU A 349 -7.84 5.73 -5.15
N GLY A 350 -8.10 5.47 -6.43
CA GLY A 350 -9.01 6.22 -7.30
C GLY A 350 -8.44 6.51 -8.69
N GLN A 351 -7.22 6.05 -8.98
CA GLN A 351 -6.59 6.13 -10.31
C GLN A 351 -7.38 5.34 -11.38
N GLY A 352 -8.02 4.25 -10.98
CA GLY A 352 -8.91 3.44 -11.83
C GLY A 352 -10.37 3.82 -11.62
N SER A 353 -11.23 2.82 -11.36
CA SER A 353 -12.60 3.05 -10.92
C SER A 353 -12.64 3.44 -9.43
N PRO A 354 -13.53 4.37 -9.01
CA PRO A 354 -13.77 4.68 -7.60
C PRO A 354 -14.22 3.46 -6.78
N GLU A 355 -15.00 2.58 -7.39
CA GLU A 355 -15.50 1.33 -6.79
C GLU A 355 -14.40 0.31 -6.55
N GLY A 356 -13.40 0.26 -7.45
CA GLY A 356 -12.22 -0.59 -7.32
C GLY A 356 -11.14 -0.03 -6.38
N SER A 357 -11.30 1.19 -5.86
CA SER A 357 -10.36 1.76 -4.87
C SER A 357 -10.31 0.83 -3.66
N VAL A 358 -9.11 0.44 -3.23
CA VAL A 358 -8.91 -0.75 -2.39
C VAL A 358 -9.78 -0.73 -1.13
N PHE A 359 -9.91 0.43 -0.46
CA PHE A 359 -10.71 0.54 0.75
C PHE A 359 -12.21 0.70 0.50
N THR A 360 -12.60 1.32 -0.62
CA THR A 360 -14.01 1.34 -1.06
C THR A 360 -14.48 -0.08 -1.37
N PHE A 361 -13.70 -0.82 -2.16
CA PHE A 361 -13.98 -2.22 -2.50
C PHE A 361 -14.10 -3.09 -1.25
N LEU A 362 -13.15 -2.97 -0.30
CA LEU A 362 -13.20 -3.70 0.96
C LEU A 362 -14.43 -3.39 1.81
N ALA A 363 -14.86 -2.12 1.83
CA ALA A 363 -16.04 -1.70 2.58
C ALA A 363 -17.35 -2.21 1.95
N ASP A 364 -17.43 -2.21 0.63
CA ASP A 364 -18.68 -2.50 -0.09
C ASP A 364 -18.86 -3.97 -0.46
N GLN A 365 -17.77 -4.68 -0.77
CA GLN A 365 -17.82 -6.02 -1.37
C GLN A 365 -17.34 -7.13 -0.44
N VAL A 366 -16.47 -6.84 0.54
CA VAL A 366 -15.84 -7.86 1.39
C VAL A 366 -16.52 -7.96 2.75
N GLY A 367 -17.45 -8.92 2.85
CA GLY A 367 -18.18 -9.25 4.08
C GLY A 367 -17.40 -10.12 5.07
N GLU A 368 -17.98 -10.31 6.27
CA GLU A 368 -17.40 -11.10 7.38
C GLU A 368 -17.04 -12.53 6.97
N ASP A 369 -17.86 -13.16 6.12
CA ASP A 369 -17.65 -14.52 5.62
C ASP A 369 -16.26 -14.75 5.00
N LEU A 370 -15.74 -13.78 4.23
CA LEU A 370 -14.40 -13.86 3.67
C LEU A 370 -13.35 -13.41 4.70
N ARG A 371 -13.68 -12.40 5.52
CA ARG A 371 -12.78 -11.87 6.55
C ARG A 371 -12.34 -12.92 7.56
N ASP A 372 -13.27 -13.74 8.03
CA ASP A 372 -12.98 -14.81 9.00
C ASP A 372 -12.14 -15.95 8.41
N LEU A 373 -12.05 -16.04 7.09
CA LEU A 373 -11.36 -17.12 6.42
C LEU A 373 -9.90 -16.83 6.11
N VAL A 374 -9.44 -15.58 6.18
CA VAL A 374 -8.12 -15.15 5.68
C VAL A 374 -7.15 -14.87 6.84
N ASP A 375 -5.96 -15.47 6.80
CA ASP A 375 -4.91 -15.30 7.82
C ASP A 375 -3.94 -14.15 7.50
N VAL A 376 -3.72 -13.90 6.20
CA VAL A 376 -2.83 -12.86 5.69
C VAL A 376 -3.54 -12.05 4.62
N VAL A 377 -3.54 -10.73 4.75
CA VAL A 377 -4.01 -9.83 3.70
C VAL A 377 -2.83 -9.02 3.16
N GLY A 378 -2.73 -8.89 1.84
CA GLY A 378 -1.66 -8.15 1.22
C GLY A 378 -2.09 -7.32 0.04
N LEU A 379 -1.18 -6.47 -0.40
CA LEU A 379 -1.36 -5.59 -1.55
C LEU A 379 -0.55 -6.08 -2.74
N SER A 380 -1.16 -6.03 -3.92
CA SER A 380 -0.49 -6.02 -5.21
C SER A 380 -0.23 -4.58 -5.63
N VAL A 381 1.04 -4.19 -5.76
CA VAL A 381 1.46 -2.80 -5.97
C VAL A 381 2.32 -2.69 -7.22
N TYR A 382 1.88 -1.80 -8.10
CA TYR A 382 2.58 -1.43 -9.33
C TYR A 382 2.78 0.08 -9.37
N PRO A 383 3.88 0.63 -8.81
CA PRO A 383 4.03 2.08 -8.63
C PRO A 383 3.93 2.91 -9.92
N GLN A 384 4.22 2.31 -11.08
CA GLN A 384 4.09 2.97 -12.40
C GLN A 384 2.65 3.18 -12.84
N LEU A 385 1.73 2.36 -12.32
CA LEU A 385 0.31 2.42 -12.59
C LEU A 385 -0.45 3.07 -11.43
N HIS A 386 -0.01 2.86 -10.19
CA HIS A 386 -0.64 3.40 -8.99
C HIS A 386 0.44 3.78 -7.97
N PRO A 387 0.82 5.06 -7.87
CA PRO A 387 1.86 5.45 -6.93
C PRO A 387 1.49 5.12 -5.48
N LEU A 388 2.42 4.50 -4.77
CA LEU A 388 2.33 4.26 -3.32
C LEU A 388 3.20 5.26 -2.58
N GLY A 389 4.53 5.13 -2.73
CA GLY A 389 5.50 6.12 -2.24
C GLY A 389 5.28 6.52 -0.78
N THR A 390 5.27 7.81 -0.47
CA THR A 390 5.10 8.33 0.90
C THR A 390 3.76 7.97 1.56
N ALA A 391 2.76 7.46 0.82
CA ALA A 391 1.52 6.97 1.39
C ALA A 391 1.62 5.53 1.94
N ALA A 392 2.71 4.81 1.68
CA ALA A 392 2.86 3.39 2.03
C ALA A 392 2.48 3.08 3.49
N ASP A 393 3.06 3.79 4.45
CA ASP A 393 2.75 3.59 5.87
C ASP A 393 1.26 3.80 6.18
N ARG A 394 0.66 4.89 5.68
CA ARG A 394 -0.76 5.18 5.94
C ARG A 394 -1.68 4.14 5.31
N VAL A 395 -1.41 3.72 4.07
CA VAL A 395 -2.19 2.69 3.38
C VAL A 395 -2.11 1.37 4.14
N LEU A 396 -0.90 0.93 4.50
CA LEU A 396 -0.71 -0.33 5.24
C LEU A 396 -1.32 -0.27 6.64
N ALA A 397 -1.25 0.87 7.33
CA ALA A 397 -1.91 1.08 8.63
C ALA A 397 -3.44 1.02 8.53
N THR A 398 -4.02 1.61 7.47
CA THR A 398 -5.47 1.49 7.22
C THR A 398 -5.85 0.04 6.90
N LEU A 399 -4.99 -0.70 6.19
CA LEU A 399 -5.22 -2.12 5.92
C LEU A 399 -5.22 -2.97 7.21
N GLU A 400 -4.27 -2.76 8.11
CA GLU A 400 -4.26 -3.40 9.45
C GLU A 400 -5.53 -3.11 10.24
N GLN A 401 -6.02 -1.87 10.19
CA GLN A 401 -7.27 -1.49 10.87
C GLN A 401 -8.49 -2.15 10.24
N ALA A 402 -8.52 -2.29 8.91
CA ALA A 402 -9.60 -2.96 8.20
C ALA A 402 -9.61 -4.48 8.45
N TRP A 403 -8.46 -5.06 8.79
CA TRP A 403 -8.21 -6.49 8.96
C TRP A 403 -7.45 -6.83 10.26
N PRO A 404 -8.01 -6.53 11.43
CA PRO A 404 -7.29 -6.62 12.71
C PRO A 404 -6.90 -8.04 13.13
N ALA A 405 -7.49 -9.06 12.51
CA ALA A 405 -7.20 -10.47 12.78
C ALA A 405 -6.15 -11.08 11.84
N ALA A 406 -5.83 -10.39 10.73
CA ALA A 406 -4.88 -10.89 9.74
C ALA A 406 -3.52 -10.21 9.90
N GLN A 407 -2.47 -10.91 9.49
CA GLN A 407 -1.18 -10.28 9.26
C GLN A 407 -1.20 -9.52 7.92
N VAL A 408 -0.34 -8.50 7.78
CA VAL A 408 -0.28 -7.64 6.59
C VAL A 408 0.98 -7.92 5.79
N ALA A 409 0.86 -7.89 4.47
CA ALA A 409 1.97 -8.16 3.55
C ALA A 409 1.96 -7.27 2.31
N LEU A 410 3.10 -7.21 1.64
CA LEU A 410 3.20 -6.77 0.25
C LEU A 410 3.35 -8.04 -0.59
N THR A 411 2.25 -8.48 -1.19
CA THR A 411 2.11 -9.84 -1.76
C THR A 411 2.32 -9.89 -3.25
N GLU A 412 2.45 -8.74 -3.90
CA GLU A 412 2.96 -8.61 -5.26
C GLU A 412 3.57 -7.21 -5.42
N LEU A 413 4.80 -7.14 -5.92
CA LEU A 413 5.47 -5.87 -6.24
C LEU A 413 6.15 -6.01 -7.60
N GLY A 414 5.76 -5.18 -8.55
CA GLY A 414 6.36 -5.13 -9.88
C GLY A 414 6.74 -3.71 -10.28
N TYR A 415 7.87 -3.57 -10.98
CA TYR A 415 8.33 -2.28 -11.50
C TYR A 415 9.28 -2.43 -12.69
N GLY A 416 8.97 -1.73 -13.77
CA GLY A 416 9.80 -1.67 -14.97
C GLY A 416 9.75 -2.94 -15.82
N GLY A 417 8.64 -3.68 -15.74
CA GLY A 417 8.34 -4.78 -16.67
C GLY A 417 7.84 -4.21 -18.00
N ALA A 418 8.02 -4.94 -19.09
CA ALA A 418 7.56 -4.51 -20.42
C ALA A 418 6.03 -4.32 -20.49
N ASP A 419 5.30 -5.06 -19.66
CA ASP A 419 3.85 -4.94 -19.44
C ASP A 419 3.46 -3.72 -18.58
N LEU A 420 4.43 -3.06 -17.95
CA LEU A 420 4.28 -1.87 -17.10
C LEU A 420 4.88 -0.61 -17.72
N ASP A 421 5.54 -0.71 -18.89
CA ASP A 421 6.28 0.38 -19.53
C ASP A 421 5.41 1.60 -19.89
N ASP A 422 4.11 1.40 -20.08
CA ASP A 422 3.16 2.47 -20.38
C ASP A 422 2.74 3.29 -19.14
N GLY A 423 3.11 2.84 -17.93
CA GLY A 423 2.77 3.53 -16.68
C GLY A 423 3.48 4.87 -16.53
N PRO A 424 2.75 5.99 -16.33
CA PRO A 424 3.35 7.31 -16.39
C PRO A 424 4.21 7.65 -15.17
N TRP A 425 4.05 6.96 -14.04
CA TRP A 425 4.63 7.40 -12.78
C TRP A 425 5.95 6.70 -12.46
N TRP A 426 7.06 7.42 -12.60
CA TRP A 426 8.37 6.87 -12.22
C TRP A 426 8.63 7.04 -10.72
N PHE A 427 9.39 6.09 -10.15
CA PHE A 427 9.96 6.13 -8.81
C PHE A 427 11.47 5.84 -8.86
N GLY A 428 12.25 6.45 -7.99
CA GLY A 428 13.71 6.36 -7.99
C GLY A 428 14.33 7.11 -9.16
N SER A 429 14.76 6.40 -10.21
CA SER A 429 15.40 7.00 -11.38
C SER A 429 14.54 6.87 -12.63
N SER A 430 14.23 8.00 -13.27
CA SER A 430 13.48 8.01 -14.53
C SER A 430 14.31 7.58 -15.76
N SER A 431 15.62 7.36 -15.59
CA SER A 431 16.55 7.06 -16.70
C SER A 431 17.43 5.83 -16.46
N ASN A 432 17.37 5.23 -15.27
CA ASN A 432 18.13 4.04 -14.91
C ASN A 432 17.21 3.04 -14.21
N LEU A 433 16.77 2.02 -14.96
CA LEU A 433 15.82 1.02 -14.50
C LEU A 433 16.31 0.20 -13.30
N ALA A 434 17.60 -0.16 -13.26
CA ALA A 434 18.15 -0.91 -12.13
C ALA A 434 18.06 -0.09 -10.83
N ALA A 435 18.49 1.18 -10.88
CA ALA A 435 18.39 2.08 -9.73
C ALA A 435 16.93 2.38 -9.34
N ALA A 436 16.02 2.40 -10.32
CA ALA A 436 14.59 2.57 -10.05
C ALA A 436 13.99 1.36 -9.33
N ARG A 437 14.31 0.13 -9.79
CA ARG A 437 13.91 -1.11 -9.13
C ARG A 437 14.47 -1.21 -7.72
N GLU A 438 15.75 -0.91 -7.54
CA GLU A 438 16.39 -0.88 -6.21
C GLU A 438 15.65 0.09 -5.26
N ALA A 439 15.32 1.29 -5.73
CA ALA A 439 14.59 2.27 -4.93
C ALA A 439 13.18 1.79 -4.56
N VAL A 440 12.45 1.17 -5.50
CA VAL A 440 11.10 0.64 -5.27
C VAL A 440 11.13 -0.54 -4.30
N ILE A 441 12.05 -1.50 -4.52
CA ILE A 441 12.25 -2.65 -3.63
C ILE A 441 12.57 -2.15 -2.22
N THR A 442 13.53 -1.24 -2.09
CA THR A 442 13.97 -0.72 -0.79
C THR A 442 12.82 -0.05 -0.06
N HIS A 443 12.12 0.86 -0.75
CA HIS A 443 11.03 1.62 -0.15
C HIS A 443 9.85 0.75 0.27
N ALA A 444 9.23 0.06 -0.70
CA ALA A 444 7.98 -0.67 -0.46
C ALA A 444 8.19 -1.85 0.50
N THR A 445 9.32 -2.55 0.40
CA THR A 445 9.67 -3.64 1.33
C THR A 445 9.86 -3.09 2.74
N SER A 446 10.55 -1.95 2.91
CA SER A 446 10.81 -1.39 4.23
C SER A 446 9.52 -0.97 4.94
N ALA A 447 8.61 -0.29 4.22
CA ALA A 447 7.32 0.14 4.75
C ALA A 447 6.44 -1.06 5.19
N ALA A 448 6.50 -2.19 4.47
CA ALA A 448 5.76 -3.40 4.81
C ALA A 448 6.43 -4.21 5.93
N MET A 449 7.75 -4.35 5.93
CA MET A 449 8.50 -5.15 6.91
C MET A 449 8.58 -4.49 8.28
N GLY A 450 8.53 -3.15 8.37
CA GLY A 450 8.65 -2.43 9.64
C GLY A 450 7.43 -2.53 10.56
N ARG A 451 6.39 -3.26 10.15
CA ARG A 451 5.10 -3.32 10.84
C ARG A 451 5.06 -4.47 11.84
N GLU A 452 4.37 -4.28 12.97
CA GLU A 452 4.24 -5.34 13.99
C GLU A 452 3.51 -6.58 13.48
N THR A 453 2.56 -6.40 12.56
CA THR A 453 1.81 -7.50 11.95
C THR A 453 2.36 -7.92 10.59
N ALA A 454 3.60 -7.54 10.25
CA ALA A 454 4.20 -7.92 8.97
C ALA A 454 4.27 -9.45 8.83
N TRP A 455 3.72 -9.97 7.73
CA TRP A 455 3.88 -11.38 7.35
C TRP A 455 4.99 -11.56 6.32
N GLY A 456 5.03 -10.72 5.29
CA GLY A 456 6.08 -10.79 4.28
C GLY A 456 6.01 -9.72 3.21
N ALA A 457 7.15 -9.49 2.56
CA ALA A 457 7.33 -8.54 1.47
C ALA A 457 8.64 -8.86 0.71
N PRO A 458 8.84 -8.40 -0.52
CA PRO A 458 7.87 -7.71 -1.38
C PRO A 458 7.06 -8.64 -2.30
N PHE A 459 7.32 -9.96 -2.31
CA PHE A 459 6.79 -10.88 -3.33
C PHE A 459 7.03 -10.33 -4.74
N TRP A 460 8.32 -10.20 -5.09
CA TRP A 460 8.75 -9.56 -6.32
C TRP A 460 8.25 -10.29 -7.58
N TRP A 461 7.68 -9.52 -8.50
CA TRP A 461 7.14 -9.93 -9.80
C TRP A 461 7.84 -9.13 -10.90
N TYR A 462 8.61 -9.73 -11.83
CA TYR A 462 8.84 -11.15 -12.11
C TYR A 462 10.26 -11.57 -11.67
N TYR A 463 10.40 -12.37 -10.60
CA TYR A 463 11.72 -12.61 -9.99
C TYR A 463 12.73 -13.29 -10.90
N LEU A 464 12.39 -14.40 -11.57
CA LEU A 464 13.36 -15.15 -12.36
C LEU A 464 13.89 -14.35 -13.56
N GLU A 465 12.98 -13.63 -14.22
CA GLU A 465 13.24 -12.80 -15.39
C GLU A 465 14.14 -11.60 -15.02
N ASP A 466 13.80 -10.91 -13.94
CA ASP A 466 14.54 -9.73 -13.51
C ASP A 466 15.88 -10.06 -12.87
N GLU A 467 15.96 -11.17 -12.15
CA GLU A 467 17.23 -11.67 -11.59
C GLU A 467 18.21 -12.08 -12.69
N ALA A 468 17.73 -12.78 -13.72
CA ALA A 468 18.56 -13.16 -14.86
C ALA A 468 19.03 -11.95 -15.69
N GLY A 469 18.23 -10.88 -15.72
CA GLY A 469 18.50 -9.68 -16.52
C GLY A 469 19.38 -8.65 -15.83
N MET A 470 18.90 -8.10 -14.70
CA MET A 470 19.49 -6.93 -14.02
C MET A 470 19.98 -7.22 -12.60
N GLY A 471 19.56 -8.35 -12.01
CA GLY A 471 19.82 -8.68 -10.60
C GLY A 471 18.91 -7.89 -9.65
N VAL A 472 18.06 -8.58 -8.92
CA VAL A 472 17.14 -7.99 -7.92
C VAL A 472 17.30 -8.62 -6.55
N ALA A 473 17.91 -9.80 -6.44
CA ALA A 473 18.11 -10.52 -5.19
C ALA A 473 18.88 -9.69 -4.14
N GLU A 474 19.93 -8.98 -4.55
CA GLU A 474 20.74 -8.16 -3.64
C GLU A 474 19.90 -7.01 -3.04
N ALA A 475 19.16 -6.28 -3.87
CA ALA A 475 18.28 -5.20 -3.43
C ALA A 475 17.19 -5.70 -2.47
N ILE A 476 16.59 -6.87 -2.75
CA ILE A 476 15.58 -7.49 -1.87
C ILE A 476 16.23 -7.86 -0.53
N ALA A 477 17.42 -8.47 -0.57
CA ALA A 477 18.14 -8.89 0.63
C ALA A 477 18.55 -7.69 1.51
N GLU A 478 19.00 -6.59 0.90
CA GLU A 478 19.32 -5.35 1.61
C GLU A 478 18.09 -4.73 2.26
N ALA A 479 16.99 -4.60 1.51
CA ALA A 479 15.74 -4.07 2.03
C ALA A 479 15.19 -4.90 3.21
N ALA A 480 15.28 -6.23 3.12
CA ALA A 480 14.79 -7.15 4.15
C ALA A 480 15.64 -7.19 5.43
N ARG A 481 16.93 -6.83 5.35
CA ARG A 481 17.80 -6.64 6.52
C ARG A 481 17.41 -5.38 7.30
N GLY A 482 16.95 -4.34 6.59
CA GLY A 482 16.85 -2.99 7.12
C GLY A 482 18.22 -2.40 7.41
N THR A 483 18.29 -1.08 7.60
CA THR A 483 19.54 -0.43 7.96
C THR A 483 19.74 -0.52 9.47
N THR A 484 20.74 -1.26 9.93
CA THR A 484 21.22 -1.14 11.31
C THR A 484 22.27 -0.02 11.34
N ALA A 485 21.93 1.08 12.02
CA ALA A 485 22.85 2.21 12.21
C ALA A 485 24.00 1.87 13.18
#